data_AF-A0A954XXC9-F1
#
_entry.id   AF-A0A954XXC9-F1
#
_cell.length_a   1.000
_cell.length_b   1.000
_cell.length_c   1.000
_cell.angle_alpha   90.00
_cell.angle_beta   90.00
_cell.angle_gamma   90.00
#
_symmetry.space_group_name_H-M   'P 1'
#
loop_
_entity.id
_entity.type
_entity.pdbx_description
1 polymer ?
#
loop_
_entity_poly.entity_id
_entity_poly.type
_entity_poly.pdbx_seq_one_letter_code
_entity_poly.pdbx_strand_id
1 'polypeptide(L)'
;MDATSSHPFWTLYSETFPATRCEWDTQFGPLKLNLNGISTVQARLMARATCGAERLEWNAAAHWLEHLEQELNCAHSQARQAALLAEDGNWQDAMLRIDHAVERDERYHCPSAWRELQAAIHRRAPCIESEFSI
;
A
#
# COMPACT_ATOMS: atom_id res chain seq x y z
N MET A 1 0.25 -25.55 -29.67
CA MET A 1 -0.52 -24.87 -28.62
C MET A 1 0.42 -24.71 -27.44
N ASP A 2 1.33 -23.74 -27.54
CA ASP A 2 2.25 -23.45 -26.45
C ASP A 2 1.55 -22.50 -25.49
N ALA A 3 1.08 -23.06 -24.38
CA ALA A 3 0.75 -22.29 -23.20
C ALA A 3 2.07 -21.75 -22.63
N THR A 4 2.59 -20.67 -23.23
CA THR A 4 3.55 -19.82 -22.53
C THR A 4 2.90 -19.45 -21.22
N SER A 5 3.43 -19.99 -20.13
CA SER A 5 3.22 -19.49 -18.77
C SER A 5 3.64 -18.03 -18.79
N SER A 6 2.70 -17.18 -19.17
CA SER A 6 2.77 -15.75 -19.05
C SER A 6 2.67 -15.50 -17.57
N HIS A 7 3.78 -15.66 -16.85
CA HIS A 7 3.87 -15.18 -15.49
C HIS A 7 3.50 -13.69 -15.56
N PRO A 8 2.37 -13.30 -14.97
CA PRO A 8 1.92 -11.93 -15.09
C PRO A 8 3.04 -11.03 -14.57
N PHE A 9 3.37 -9.94 -15.26
CA PHE A 9 4.56 -9.15 -14.95
C PHE A 9 4.52 -8.58 -13.51
N TRP A 10 3.32 -8.54 -12.90
CA TRP A 10 3.09 -8.15 -11.51
C TRP A 10 3.32 -9.27 -10.48
N THR A 11 3.52 -10.54 -10.88
CA THR A 11 3.84 -11.65 -9.95
C THR A 11 5.12 -11.32 -9.16
N LEU A 12 6.10 -10.71 -9.82
CA LEU A 12 7.33 -10.19 -9.19
C LEU A 12 7.05 -9.11 -8.15
N TYR A 13 5.96 -8.35 -8.29
CA TYR A 13 5.59 -7.29 -7.35
C TYR A 13 4.79 -7.82 -6.14
N SER A 14 4.10 -8.96 -6.27
CA SER A 14 3.30 -9.55 -5.17
C SER A 14 4.11 -10.30 -4.12
N GLU A 15 5.33 -10.75 -4.44
CA GLU A 15 6.17 -11.51 -3.51
C GLU A 15 7.08 -10.63 -2.65
N THR A 16 7.37 -9.39 -3.10
CA THR A 16 8.36 -8.55 -2.43
C THR A 16 7.83 -7.56 -1.41
N PHE A 17 6.68 -6.89 -1.53
CA PHE A 17 6.20 -5.92 -0.49
C PHE A 17 4.73 -5.52 -0.73
N PRO A 18 3.93 -5.12 0.31
CA PRO A 18 4.20 -3.94 1.13
C PRO A 18 4.17 -4.15 2.66
N ALA A 19 4.79 -3.20 3.33
CA ALA A 19 4.80 -3.02 4.77
C ALA A 19 3.39 -3.10 5.35
N THR A 20 3.04 -4.19 6.05
CA THR A 20 1.85 -4.20 6.92
C THR A 20 2.17 -3.58 8.29
N ARG A 21 3.12 -2.65 8.33
CA ARG A 21 3.67 -2.09 9.55
C ARG A 21 4.33 -0.75 9.25
N CYS A 22 4.57 0.03 10.28
CA CYS A 22 5.41 1.22 10.17
C CYS A 22 6.87 0.79 9.89
N GLU A 23 7.51 1.37 8.87
CA GLU A 23 8.90 1.05 8.48
C GLU A 23 9.84 2.25 8.58
N TRP A 24 9.36 3.35 9.14
CA TRP A 24 10.14 4.56 9.34
C TRP A 24 10.20 4.90 10.81
N ASP A 25 11.25 5.62 11.19
CA ASP A 25 11.38 6.12 12.55
C ASP A 25 10.31 7.15 12.85
N THR A 26 9.60 6.95 13.96
CA THR A 26 8.53 7.84 14.42
C THR A 26 8.84 8.39 15.80
N GLN A 27 8.22 9.52 16.11
CA GLN A 27 8.16 10.08 17.47
C GLN A 27 6.67 10.22 17.82
N PHE A 28 6.04 9.12 18.19
CA PHE A 28 4.61 9.08 18.49
C PHE A 28 4.34 9.52 19.93
N GLY A 29 3.44 10.51 20.08
CA GLY A 29 2.97 11.00 21.36
C GLY A 29 4.03 11.71 22.23
N PRO A 30 3.66 12.16 23.44
CA PRO A 30 4.56 12.85 24.36
C PRO A 30 5.76 12.02 24.82
N LEU A 31 5.63 10.68 24.84
CA LEU A 31 6.73 9.76 25.16
C LEU A 31 7.65 9.48 23.97
N LYS A 32 7.36 10.04 22.78
CA LYS A 32 8.15 9.90 21.56
C LYS A 32 8.44 8.45 21.21
N LEU A 33 7.41 7.59 21.27
CA LEU A 33 7.57 6.18 20.94
C LEU A 33 8.02 6.03 19.48
N ASN A 34 9.06 5.22 19.27
CA ASN A 34 9.43 4.79 17.93
C ASN A 34 8.67 3.51 17.57
N LEU A 35 7.81 3.62 16.56
CA LEU A 35 6.94 2.57 16.05
C LEU A 35 7.55 1.83 14.84
N ASN A 36 8.78 2.15 14.45
CA ASN A 36 9.48 1.45 13.38
C ASN A 36 9.54 -0.06 13.64
N GLY A 37 9.01 -0.84 12.71
CA GLY A 37 8.92 -2.30 12.79
C GLY A 37 7.82 -2.82 13.73
N ILE A 38 7.05 -1.94 14.37
CA ILE A 38 5.99 -2.31 15.31
C ILE A 38 4.65 -2.43 14.58
N SER A 39 3.98 -3.57 14.78
CA SER A 39 2.61 -3.80 14.33
C SER A 39 1.57 -3.40 15.39
N THR A 40 0.31 -3.25 14.98
CA THR A 40 -0.84 -3.06 15.87
C THR A 40 -0.88 -4.08 16.99
N VAL A 41 -0.62 -5.36 16.67
CA VAL A 41 -0.63 -6.45 17.65
C VAL A 41 0.45 -6.27 18.70
N GLN A 42 1.67 -5.91 18.28
CA GLN A 42 2.79 -5.66 19.18
C GLN A 42 2.53 -4.43 20.06
N ALA A 43 2.01 -3.34 19.51
CA ALA A 43 1.65 -2.16 20.30
C ALA A 43 0.56 -2.47 21.35
N ARG A 44 -0.45 -3.28 21.00
CA ARG A 44 -1.45 -3.76 21.97
C ARG A 44 -0.84 -4.64 23.07
N LEU A 45 0.16 -5.46 22.74
CA LEU A 45 0.90 -6.24 23.74
C LEU A 45 1.71 -5.34 24.68
N MET A 46 2.39 -4.31 24.15
CA MET A 46 3.11 -3.32 24.96
C MET A 46 2.17 -2.56 25.90
N ALA A 47 0.98 -2.16 25.43
CA ALA A 47 -0.02 -1.52 26.28
C ALA A 47 -0.48 -2.42 27.45
N ARG A 48 -0.60 -3.74 27.21
CA ARG A 48 -0.96 -4.72 28.25
C ARG A 48 0.18 -4.94 29.26
N ALA A 49 1.42 -4.88 28.80
CA ALA A 49 2.61 -5.08 29.62
C ALA A 49 3.01 -3.84 30.46
N THR A 50 2.56 -2.65 30.06
CA THR A 50 2.88 -1.37 30.70
C THR A 50 1.73 -0.85 31.56
N CYS A 51 1.96 0.22 32.34
CA CYS A 51 0.95 0.85 33.19
C CYS A 51 1.02 2.39 33.14
N GLY A 52 0.01 3.06 33.69
CA GLY A 52 -0.04 4.52 33.76
C GLY A 52 -0.02 5.20 32.39
N ALA A 53 0.74 6.29 32.28
CA ALA A 53 0.85 7.08 31.05
C ALA A 53 1.40 6.26 29.88
N GLU A 54 2.35 5.36 30.11
CA GLU A 54 2.95 4.55 29.06
C GLU A 54 1.92 3.62 28.40
N ARG A 55 1.02 3.02 29.19
CA ARG A 55 -0.09 2.22 28.67
C ARG A 55 -1.01 3.04 27.75
N LEU A 56 -1.32 4.28 28.14
CA LEU A 56 -2.20 5.15 27.35
C LEU A 56 -1.57 5.50 26.01
N GLU A 57 -0.27 5.80 25.99
CA GLU A 57 0.48 6.07 24.76
C GLU A 57 0.57 4.84 23.86
N TRP A 58 0.84 3.65 24.41
CA TRP A 58 0.84 2.41 23.62
C TRP A 58 -0.54 2.06 23.05
N ASN A 59 -1.63 2.36 23.78
CA ASN A 59 -2.99 2.21 23.25
C ASN A 59 -3.26 3.18 22.10
N ALA A 60 -2.87 4.45 22.25
CA ALA A 60 -3.00 5.44 21.19
C ALA A 60 -2.16 5.06 19.95
N ALA A 61 -0.93 4.59 20.16
CA ALA A 61 -0.05 4.10 19.11
C ALA A 61 -0.67 2.89 18.40
N ALA A 62 -1.26 1.95 19.13
CA ALA A 62 -1.95 0.81 18.56
C ALA A 62 -3.12 1.21 17.66
N HIS A 63 -3.93 2.20 18.06
CA HIS A 63 -5.02 2.71 17.22
C HIS A 63 -4.52 3.41 15.97
N TRP A 64 -3.44 4.19 16.07
CA TRP A 64 -2.83 4.82 14.92
C TRP A 64 -2.23 3.78 13.95
N LEU A 65 -1.53 2.77 14.47
CA LEU A 65 -0.99 1.66 13.68
C LEU A 65 -2.10 0.86 13.01
N GLU A 66 -3.23 0.63 13.67
CA GLU A 66 -4.37 -0.07 13.07
C GLU A 66 -4.91 0.66 11.85
N HIS A 67 -5.03 1.99 11.95
CA HIS A 67 -5.44 2.81 10.82
C HIS A 67 -4.38 2.79 9.70
N LEU A 68 -3.10 2.93 10.04
CA LEU A 68 -2.02 2.86 9.07
C LEU A 68 -2.02 1.51 8.31
N GLU A 69 -2.07 0.40 9.03
CA GLU A 69 -2.09 -0.94 8.46
C GLU A 69 -3.30 -1.16 7.54
N GLN A 70 -4.46 -0.61 7.90
CA GLN A 70 -5.65 -0.64 7.04
C GLN A 70 -5.45 0.14 5.74
N GLU A 71 -4.87 1.34 5.80
CA GLU A 71 -4.61 2.16 4.61
C GLU A 71 -3.57 1.50 3.68
N LEU A 72 -2.50 0.94 4.25
CA LEU A 72 -1.48 0.22 3.48
C LEU A 72 -2.06 -1.05 2.82
N ASN A 73 -2.91 -1.79 3.54
CA ASN A 73 -3.64 -2.93 2.97
C ASN A 73 -4.61 -2.51 1.86
N CYS A 74 -5.28 -1.36 2.00
CA CYS A 74 -6.15 -0.83 0.96
C CYS A 74 -5.37 -0.46 -0.30
N ALA A 75 -4.24 0.24 -0.15
CA ALA A 75 -3.34 0.57 -1.25
C ALA A 75 -2.86 -0.70 -1.97
N HIS A 76 -2.44 -1.72 -1.23
CA HIS A 76 -2.06 -3.02 -1.80
C HIS A 76 -3.19 -3.65 -2.60
N SER A 77 -4.40 -3.73 -2.02
CA SER A 77 -5.55 -4.30 -2.71
C SER A 77 -5.87 -3.56 -4.01
N GLN A 78 -5.73 -2.23 -4.02
CA GLN A 78 -5.97 -1.40 -5.20
C GLN A 78 -4.89 -1.60 -6.26
N ALA A 79 -3.62 -1.63 -5.88
CA ALA A 79 -2.52 -1.91 -6.80
C ALA A 79 -2.65 -3.30 -7.44
N ARG A 80 -3.03 -4.31 -6.65
CA ARG A 80 -3.29 -5.66 -7.16
C ARG A 80 -4.47 -5.67 -8.12
N GLN A 81 -5.56 -4.98 -7.79
CA GLN A 81 -6.72 -4.89 -8.68
C GLN A 81 -6.38 -4.15 -9.99
N ALA A 82 -5.57 -3.10 -9.91
CA ALA A 82 -5.09 -2.37 -11.09
C ALA A 82 -4.32 -3.29 -12.04
N ALA A 83 -3.45 -4.14 -11.50
CA ALA A 83 -2.69 -5.09 -12.28
C ALA A 83 -3.59 -6.12 -12.98
N LEU A 84 -4.60 -6.66 -12.28
CA LEU A 84 -5.58 -7.58 -12.88
C LEU A 84 -6.43 -6.91 -13.98
N LEU A 85 -6.84 -5.66 -13.76
CA LEU A 85 -7.61 -4.89 -14.76
C LEU A 85 -6.78 -4.57 -16.00
N ALA A 86 -5.50 -4.25 -15.83
CA ALA A 86 -4.57 -4.03 -16.93
C ALA A 86 -4.41 -5.31 -17.78
N GLU A 87 -4.42 -6.48 -17.15
CA GLU A 87 -4.35 -7.76 -17.86
C GLU A 87 -5.61 -8.12 -18.61
N ASP A 88 -6.77 -7.72 -18.08
CA ASP A 88 -8.06 -7.84 -18.75
C ASP A 88 -8.25 -6.78 -19.86
N GLY A 89 -7.27 -5.89 -20.05
CA GLY A 89 -7.33 -4.80 -21.03
C GLY A 89 -8.23 -3.64 -20.62
N ASN A 90 -8.72 -3.63 -19.37
CA ASN A 90 -9.49 -2.53 -18.81
C ASN A 90 -8.57 -1.43 -18.26
N TRP A 91 -7.95 -0.70 -19.19
CA TRP A 91 -6.88 0.25 -18.89
C TRP A 91 -7.36 1.48 -18.09
N GLN A 92 -8.57 1.97 -18.33
CA GLN A 92 -9.12 3.12 -17.59
C GLN A 92 -9.28 2.79 -16.11
N ASP A 93 -9.93 1.66 -15.80
CA ASP A 93 -10.10 1.26 -14.40
C ASP A 93 -8.75 0.88 -13.77
N ALA A 94 -7.84 0.27 -14.54
CA ALA A 94 -6.49 -0.03 -14.05
C ALA A 94 -5.74 1.24 -13.62
N MET A 95 -5.75 2.28 -14.45
CA MET A 95 -5.13 3.58 -14.15
C MET A 95 -5.74 4.22 -12.90
N LEU A 96 -7.08 4.29 -12.83
CA LEU A 96 -7.78 4.84 -11.68
C LEU A 96 -7.39 4.12 -10.38
N ARG A 97 -7.30 2.78 -10.41
CA ARG A 97 -6.97 1.98 -9.23
C ARG A 97 -5.53 2.16 -8.80
N ILE A 98 -4.57 2.24 -9.73
CA ILE A 98 -3.16 2.41 -9.35
C ILE A 98 -2.87 3.84 -8.85
N ASP A 99 -3.54 4.85 -9.42
CA ASP A 99 -3.44 6.23 -8.93
C ASP A 99 -3.91 6.34 -7.48
N HIS A 100 -5.05 5.72 -7.17
CA HIS A 100 -5.56 5.66 -5.81
C HIS A 100 -4.65 4.88 -4.84
N ALA A 101 -3.95 3.85 -5.31
CA ALA A 101 -2.99 3.12 -4.49
C ALA A 101 -1.77 3.99 -4.16
N VAL A 102 -1.23 4.69 -5.16
CA VAL A 102 -0.08 5.61 -5.00
C VAL A 102 -0.43 6.78 -4.08
N GLU A 103 -1.58 7.43 -4.28
CA GLU A 103 -2.06 8.52 -3.43
C GLU A 103 -2.15 8.11 -1.95
N ARG A 104 -2.64 6.88 -1.69
CA ARG A 104 -2.77 6.37 -0.32
C ARG A 104 -1.42 6.15 0.34
N ASP A 105 -0.47 5.58 -0.40
CA ASP A 105 0.86 5.22 0.09
C ASP A 105 1.76 6.45 0.32
N GLU A 106 1.65 7.47 -0.54
CA GLU A 106 2.43 8.71 -0.45
C GLU A 106 2.19 9.50 0.84
N ARG A 107 1.00 9.38 1.43
CA ARG A 107 0.66 10.02 2.72
C ARG A 107 1.50 9.51 3.90
N TYR A 108 2.13 8.35 3.74
CA TYR A 108 2.88 7.68 4.81
C TYR A 108 4.38 7.56 4.50
N HIS A 109 4.90 8.33 3.54
CA HIS A 109 6.33 8.41 3.21
C HIS A 109 7.01 7.08 2.84
N CYS A 110 6.24 6.10 2.37
CA CYS A 110 6.79 4.85 1.87
C CYS A 110 7.32 5.05 0.43
N PRO A 111 8.57 4.68 0.09
CA PRO A 111 9.05 4.62 -1.29
C PRO A 111 8.27 3.53 -2.03
N SER A 112 7.15 3.92 -2.64
CA SER A 112 6.17 2.94 -3.09
C SER A 112 6.65 2.22 -4.34
N ALA A 113 6.80 0.90 -4.25
CA ALA A 113 6.90 0.01 -5.42
C ALA A 113 5.70 0.21 -6.39
N TRP A 114 4.62 0.82 -5.90
CA TRP A 114 3.44 1.20 -6.68
C TRP A 114 3.70 2.26 -7.74
N ARG A 115 4.68 3.16 -7.55
CA ARG A 115 5.05 4.12 -8.61
C ARG A 115 5.65 3.44 -9.83
N GLU A 116 6.41 2.35 -9.65
CA GLU A 116 6.94 1.58 -10.77
C GLU A 116 5.82 0.86 -11.53
N LEU A 117 4.87 0.28 -10.78
CA LEU A 117 3.67 -0.35 -11.36
C LEU A 117 2.79 0.69 -12.09
N GLN A 118 2.59 1.86 -11.50
CA GLN A 118 1.88 2.98 -12.13
C GLN A 118 2.54 3.35 -13.45
N ALA A 119 3.85 3.62 -13.45
CA ALA A 119 4.58 3.95 -14.67
C ALA A 119 4.47 2.84 -15.73
N ALA A 120 4.46 1.56 -15.33
CA ALA A 120 4.28 0.44 -16.24
C ALA A 120 2.87 0.38 -16.86
N ILE A 121 1.82 0.60 -16.04
CA ILE A 121 0.42 0.64 -16.50
C ILE A 121 0.22 1.82 -17.46
N HIS A 122 0.66 3.04 -17.09
CA HIS A 122 0.54 4.23 -17.94
C HIS A 122 1.29 4.08 -19.28
N ARG A 123 2.45 3.43 -19.30
CA ARG A 123 3.22 3.20 -20.53
C ARG A 123 2.53 2.22 -21.48
N ARG A 124 1.77 1.26 -20.95
CA ARG A 124 1.11 0.19 -21.71
C ARG A 124 -0.32 0.51 -22.09
N ALA A 125 -0.99 1.38 -21.34
CA ALA A 125 -2.30 1.86 -21.68
C ALA A 125 -2.25 2.40 -23.12
N PRO A 126 -3.11 1.90 -24.04
CA PRO A 126 -3.17 2.43 -25.38
C PRO A 126 -3.50 3.92 -25.27
N CYS A 127 -2.80 4.75 -26.04
CA CYS A 127 -3.24 6.12 -26.25
C CYS A 127 -4.68 6.02 -26.74
N ILE A 128 -5.65 6.39 -25.90
CA ILE A 128 -7.01 6.60 -26.35
C ILE A 128 -6.92 7.88 -27.18
N GLU A 129 -6.47 7.74 -28.44
CA GLU A 129 -6.73 8.76 -29.45
C GLU A 129 -8.24 8.92 -29.43
N SER A 130 -8.68 10.08 -28.98
CA SER A 130 -10.09 10.35 -28.87
C SER A 130 -10.65 10.34 -30.30
N GLU A 131 -11.28 9.24 -30.70
CA GLU A 131 -12.23 9.21 -31.80
C GLU A 131 -13.48 10.01 -31.39
N PHE A 132 -13.31 11.30 -31.11
CA PHE A 132 -14.39 12.27 -31.18
C PHE A 132 -14.30 12.94 -32.54
N SER A 133 -14.83 12.23 -33.54
CA SER A 133 -15.19 12.79 -34.83
C SER A 133 -16.66 12.45 -35.09
N ILE A 134 -17.56 13.35 -34.68
CA ILE A 134 -18.86 13.56 -35.31
C ILE A 134 -19.10 15.07 -35.39
#